data_AF-K2F452-F1
#
_entry.id   AF-K2F452-F1
#
_cell.length_a   1.000
_cell.length_b   1.000
_cell.length_c   1.000
_cell.angle_alpha   90.00
_cell.angle_beta   90.00
_cell.angle_gamma   90.00
#
_symmetry.space_group_name_H-M   'P 1'
#
loop_
_entity.id
_entity.type
_entity.pdbx_description
1 polymer ?
#
loop_
_entity_poly.entity_id
_entity_poly.type
_entity_poly.pdbx_seq_one_letter_code
_entity_poly.pdbx_strand_id
1 'polypeptide(L)'
;MPTTVSVIESEISPDGLYPKLSARLEGIAKQMFALPHVEIASHTYTHPFIWEPEIANEKGTGAKEESYHLEVPGYKFDLTREIVGSSDYIQRRLAPPNKPVKILLWSGDTAPGADALAITEKSGLLNMNGGDTSITRSNPSLTAVGALGIEKNGVLQVYAP
;
A
#
# COMPACT_ATOMS: atom_id res chain seq x y z
N MET A 1 5.83 -20.81 6.18
CA MET A 1 6.81 -19.74 5.89
C MET A 1 6.31 -18.45 6.53
N PRO A 2 7.20 -17.59 7.05
CA PRO A 2 6.82 -16.21 7.36
C PRO A 2 6.31 -15.50 6.10
N THR A 3 5.23 -14.72 6.23
CA THR A 3 4.59 -14.02 5.11
C THR A 3 4.06 -12.67 5.57
N THR A 4 4.41 -11.58 4.88
CA THR A 4 3.75 -10.28 5.10
C THR A 4 2.43 -10.26 4.35
N VAL A 5 1.34 -9.89 5.01
CA VAL A 5 0.01 -9.84 4.39
C VAL A 5 -0.67 -8.52 4.72
N SER A 6 -1.31 -7.93 3.71
CA SER A 6 -2.04 -6.68 3.80
C SER A 6 -3.49 -6.82 3.33
N VAL A 7 -4.26 -5.77 3.55
CA VAL A 7 -5.62 -5.58 3.04
C VAL A 7 -5.77 -4.15 2.53
N ILE A 8 -6.64 -3.98 1.53
CA ILE A 8 -7.11 -2.66 1.09
C ILE A 8 -8.32 -2.33 1.98
N GLU A 9 -8.22 -1.29 2.80
CA GLU A 9 -9.26 -1.00 3.80
C GLU A 9 -10.63 -0.76 3.13
N SER A 10 -10.71 0.01 2.05
CA SER A 10 -12.00 0.34 1.43
C SER A 10 -12.74 -0.87 0.86
N GLU A 11 -12.07 -2.00 0.61
CA GLU A 11 -12.76 -3.21 0.16
C GLU A 11 -13.41 -3.98 1.31
N ILE A 12 -12.92 -3.80 2.54
CA ILE A 12 -13.31 -4.62 3.68
C ILE A 12 -14.01 -3.84 4.79
N SER A 13 -13.85 -2.52 4.83
CA SER A 13 -14.39 -1.68 5.90
C SER A 13 -15.89 -1.44 5.74
N PRO A 14 -16.61 -1.17 6.84
CA PRO A 14 -18.04 -0.91 6.79
C PRO A 14 -18.37 0.42 6.11
N ASP A 15 -17.39 1.32 6.00
CA ASP A 15 -17.50 2.62 5.34
C ASP A 15 -16.92 2.61 3.91
N GLY A 16 -16.54 1.43 3.43
CA GLY A 16 -15.93 1.22 2.12
C GLY A 16 -16.92 0.84 1.03
N LEU A 17 -16.40 0.18 -0.01
CA LEU A 17 -17.12 -0.21 -1.24
C LEU A 17 -18.14 -1.32 -1.00
N TYR A 18 -17.89 -2.21 -0.03
CA TYR A 18 -18.69 -3.42 0.19
C TYR A 18 -19.21 -3.52 1.63
N PRO A 19 -20.01 -2.54 2.12
CA PRO A 19 -20.45 -2.48 3.52
C PRO A 19 -21.23 -3.73 3.95
N LYS A 20 -22.01 -4.32 3.04
CA LYS A 20 -22.78 -5.56 3.29
C LYS A 20 -21.90 -6.79 3.53
N LEU A 21 -20.67 -6.79 3.01
CA LEU A 21 -19.71 -7.87 3.17
C LEU A 21 -18.70 -7.61 4.29
N SER A 22 -18.61 -6.37 4.78
CA SER A 22 -17.57 -5.93 5.71
C SER A 22 -17.42 -6.83 6.93
N ALA A 23 -18.51 -7.20 7.61
CA ALA A 23 -18.43 -8.06 8.80
C ALA A 23 -17.75 -9.41 8.50
N ARG A 24 -18.00 -9.99 7.32
CA ARG A 24 -17.35 -11.23 6.87
C ARG A 24 -15.89 -10.99 6.50
N LEU A 25 -15.59 -9.92 5.77
CA LEU A 25 -14.25 -9.61 5.30
C LEU A 25 -13.31 -9.20 6.44
N GLU A 26 -13.76 -8.34 7.36
CA GLU A 26 -13.04 -8.04 8.61
C GLU A 26 -12.81 -9.31 9.43
N GLY A 27 -13.79 -10.23 9.48
CA GLY A 27 -13.64 -11.52 10.16
C GLY A 27 -12.55 -12.39 9.57
N ILE A 28 -12.46 -12.46 8.23
CA ILE A 28 -11.38 -13.17 7.52
C ILE A 28 -10.04 -12.50 7.77
N ALA A 29 -9.97 -11.16 7.68
CA ALA A 29 -8.74 -10.41 7.94
C ALA A 29 -8.22 -10.63 9.37
N LYS A 30 -9.10 -10.63 10.38
CA LYS A 30 -8.75 -10.96 11.77
C LYS A 30 -8.16 -12.36 11.91
N GLN A 31 -8.79 -13.36 11.30
CA GLN A 31 -8.28 -14.74 11.34
C GLN A 31 -6.90 -14.86 10.69
N MET A 32 -6.71 -14.20 9.55
CA MET A 32 -5.44 -14.14 8.84
C MET A 32 -4.36 -13.43 9.69
N PHE A 33 -4.66 -12.27 10.27
CA PHE A 33 -3.73 -11.52 11.10
C PHE A 33 -3.44 -12.18 12.45
N ALA A 34 -4.30 -13.06 12.94
CA ALA A 34 -4.02 -13.85 14.15
C ALA A 34 -2.96 -14.95 13.93
N LEU A 35 -2.66 -15.33 12.69
CA LEU A 35 -1.68 -16.38 12.41
C LEU A 35 -0.27 -15.96 12.84
N PRO A 36 0.50 -16.80 13.56
CA PRO A 36 1.78 -16.41 14.14
C PRO A 36 2.89 -16.14 13.12
N HIS A 37 2.76 -16.65 11.90
CA HIS A 37 3.73 -16.48 10.81
C HIS A 37 3.37 -15.33 9.86
N VAL A 38 2.26 -14.64 10.09
CA VAL A 38 1.86 -13.49 9.28
C VAL A 38 2.47 -12.21 9.87
N GLU A 39 3.11 -11.37 9.09
CA GLU A 39 3.41 -9.98 9.49
C GLU A 39 2.31 -9.08 8.92
N ILE A 40 1.75 -8.17 9.74
CA ILE A 40 0.59 -7.37 9.34
C ILE A 40 1.05 -6.12 8.61
N ALA A 41 0.47 -5.88 7.44
CA ALA A 41 0.70 -4.69 6.65
C ALA A 41 -0.59 -3.98 6.24
N SER A 42 -0.47 -2.71 5.86
CA SER A 42 -1.52 -1.97 5.15
C SER A 42 -1.25 -1.99 3.65
N HIS A 43 -2.31 -2.10 2.86
CA HIS A 43 -2.30 -1.83 1.41
C HIS A 43 -3.15 -0.61 1.08
N THR A 44 -3.05 0.39 1.98
CA THR A 44 -3.72 1.67 1.93
C THR A 44 -5.24 1.62 2.08
N TYR A 45 -5.90 2.77 1.91
CA TYR A 45 -7.34 2.90 1.98
C TYR A 45 -8.01 2.59 0.64
N THR A 46 -7.70 3.35 -0.41
CA THR A 46 -8.36 3.24 -1.70
C THR A 46 -7.56 2.50 -2.76
N HIS A 47 -6.42 1.89 -2.39
CA HIS A 47 -5.48 1.29 -3.34
C HIS A 47 -5.13 2.26 -4.49
N PRO A 48 -4.37 3.34 -4.21
CA PRO A 48 -3.85 4.22 -5.24
C PRO A 48 -3.13 3.42 -6.32
N PHE A 49 -3.56 3.62 -7.56
CA PHE A 49 -2.91 3.14 -8.76
C PHE A 49 -1.73 4.02 -9.14
N ILE A 50 -1.82 5.33 -8.86
CA ILE A 50 -0.78 6.33 -9.12
C ILE A 50 -0.58 7.18 -7.86
N TRP A 51 0.64 7.26 -7.35
CA TRP A 51 0.94 8.01 -6.13
C TRP A 51 1.26 9.49 -6.34
N GLU A 52 1.67 9.87 -7.57
CA GLU A 52 1.94 11.26 -7.95
C GLU A 52 1.06 11.68 -9.15
N PRO A 53 -0.27 11.83 -8.94
CA PRO A 53 -1.23 12.04 -10.04
C PRO A 53 -1.04 13.38 -10.77
N GLU A 54 -0.52 14.40 -10.09
CA GLU A 54 -0.19 15.70 -10.71
C GLU A 54 0.90 15.53 -11.78
N ILE A 55 1.97 14.81 -11.45
CA ILE A 55 3.06 14.51 -12.38
C ILE A 55 2.59 13.61 -13.53
N ALA A 56 1.71 12.64 -13.25
CA ALA A 56 1.13 11.78 -14.28
C ALA A 56 0.27 12.57 -15.27
N ASN A 57 -0.56 13.50 -14.77
CA ASN A 57 -1.40 14.37 -15.58
C ASN A 57 -0.58 15.35 -16.44
N GLU A 58 0.50 15.92 -15.90
CA GLU A 58 1.43 16.78 -16.65
C GLU A 58 2.10 16.03 -17.83
N LYS A 59 2.29 14.71 -17.69
CA LYS A 59 2.80 13.83 -18.76
C LYS A 59 1.74 13.41 -19.77
N GLY A 60 0.52 13.94 -19.68
CA GLY A 60 -0.50 13.84 -20.73
C GLY A 60 -1.46 12.66 -20.61
N THR A 61 -1.62 12.06 -19.42
CA THR A 61 -2.63 11.00 -19.21
C THR A 61 -4.06 11.54 -19.28
N GLY A 62 -4.28 12.82 -18.94
CA GLY A 62 -5.60 13.46 -18.94
C GLY A 62 -6.64 12.75 -18.05
N ALA A 63 -6.19 11.89 -17.14
CA ALA A 63 -7.06 11.03 -16.35
C ALA A 63 -7.60 11.81 -15.14
N LYS A 64 -8.89 11.60 -14.84
CA LYS A 64 -9.56 12.20 -13.68
C LYS A 64 -9.04 11.57 -12.39
N GLU A 65 -9.21 12.26 -11.26
CA GLU A 65 -8.80 11.77 -9.93
C GLU A 65 -9.33 10.36 -9.64
N GLU A 66 -10.57 10.07 -10.05
CA GLU A 66 -11.22 8.77 -9.89
C GLU A 66 -10.54 7.63 -10.68
N SER A 67 -9.63 7.96 -11.61
CA SER A 67 -8.84 6.97 -12.36
C SER A 67 -7.56 6.54 -11.64
N TYR A 68 -7.23 7.17 -10.51
CA TYR A 68 -5.96 6.96 -9.80
C TYR A 68 -6.07 6.15 -8.53
N HIS A 69 -7.28 5.74 -8.13
CA HIS A 69 -7.52 4.84 -7.01
C HIS A 69 -8.91 4.20 -7.15
N LEU A 70 -9.27 3.25 -6.29
CA LEU A 70 -10.63 2.70 -6.25
C LEU A 70 -11.66 3.80 -5.96
N GLU A 71 -12.75 3.83 -6.71
CA GLU A 71 -13.78 4.87 -6.62
C GLU A 71 -14.61 4.75 -5.33
N VAL A 72 -14.10 5.31 -4.24
CA VAL A 72 -14.82 5.39 -2.96
C VAL A 72 -15.69 6.65 -2.92
N PRO A 73 -17.02 6.54 -2.72
CA PRO A 73 -17.91 7.69 -2.76
C PRO A 73 -17.53 8.82 -1.80
N GLY A 74 -17.38 10.03 -2.33
CA GLY A 74 -17.08 11.23 -1.54
C GLY A 74 -15.65 11.31 -1.00
N TYR A 75 -14.78 10.36 -1.37
CA TYR A 75 -13.38 10.41 -1.03
C TYR A 75 -12.61 11.32 -1.99
N LYS A 76 -11.64 12.05 -1.45
CA LYS A 76 -10.63 12.81 -2.18
C LYS A 76 -9.27 12.30 -1.75
N PHE A 77 -8.36 12.10 -2.70
CA PHE A 77 -7.05 11.53 -2.42
C PHE A 77 -6.29 12.34 -1.36
N ASP A 78 -5.83 11.64 -0.32
CA ASP A 78 -5.11 12.20 0.81
C ASP A 78 -4.09 11.17 1.32
N LEU A 79 -2.80 11.53 1.26
CA LEU A 79 -1.71 10.64 1.64
C LEU A 79 -1.79 10.17 3.09
N THR A 80 -2.21 11.05 4.01
CA THR A 80 -2.29 10.69 5.44
C THR A 80 -3.41 9.69 5.67
N ARG A 81 -4.55 9.84 4.98
CA ARG A 81 -5.67 8.92 5.04
C ARG A 81 -5.32 7.56 4.44
N GLU A 82 -4.60 7.56 3.32
CA GLU A 82 -4.12 6.34 2.66
C GLU A 82 -3.13 5.57 3.53
N ILE A 83 -2.16 6.27 4.11
CA ILE A 83 -1.02 5.63 4.81
C ILE A 83 -1.35 5.40 6.29
N VAL A 84 -1.54 6.48 7.03
CA VAL A 84 -1.70 6.45 8.49
C VAL A 84 -3.12 5.98 8.84
N GLY A 85 -4.13 6.55 8.18
CA GLY A 85 -5.53 6.22 8.45
C GLY A 85 -5.84 4.73 8.26
N SER A 86 -5.37 4.14 7.15
CA SER A 86 -5.57 2.70 6.90
C SER A 86 -4.81 1.81 7.87
N SER A 87 -3.54 2.16 8.16
CA SER A 87 -2.76 1.43 9.16
C SER A 87 -3.41 1.46 10.54
N ASP A 88 -3.95 2.61 10.94
CA ASP A 88 -4.70 2.80 12.19
C ASP A 88 -6.00 2.00 12.23
N TYR A 89 -6.75 1.97 11.12
CA TYR A 89 -7.96 1.15 11.01
C TYR A 89 -7.64 -0.33 11.24
N ILE A 90 -6.61 -0.85 10.56
CA ILE A 90 -6.17 -2.24 10.73
C ILE A 90 -5.73 -2.48 12.18
N GLN A 91 -4.92 -1.58 12.74
CA GLN A 91 -4.40 -1.67 14.10
C GLN A 91 -5.50 -1.74 15.15
N ARG A 92 -6.55 -0.91 15.00
CA ARG A 92 -7.64 -0.80 16.00
C ARG A 92 -8.69 -1.88 15.84
N ARG A 93 -8.98 -2.29 14.61
CA ARG A 93 -10.14 -3.15 14.33
C ARG A 93 -9.79 -4.58 13.98
N LEU A 94 -8.64 -4.84 13.36
CA LEU A 94 -8.33 -6.14 12.75
C LEU A 94 -7.16 -6.86 13.41
N ALA A 95 -6.15 -6.10 13.87
CA ALA A 95 -4.95 -6.65 14.44
C ALA A 95 -5.17 -7.18 15.88
N PRO A 96 -4.54 -8.31 16.26
CA PRO A 96 -4.45 -8.72 17.66
C PRO A 96 -3.75 -7.65 18.53
N PRO A 97 -4.13 -7.47 19.81
CA PRO A 97 -3.59 -6.40 20.67
C PRO A 97 -2.06 -6.40 20.82
N ASN A 98 -1.42 -7.57 20.71
CA ASN A 98 0.03 -7.77 20.86
C ASN A 98 0.78 -7.88 19.53
N LYS A 99 0.14 -7.55 18.41
CA LYS A 99 0.70 -7.71 17.07
C LYS A 99 0.42 -6.46 16.24
N PRO A 100 1.31 -5.46 16.30
CA PRO A 100 1.06 -4.17 15.67
C PRO A 100 1.24 -4.21 14.15
N VAL A 101 0.62 -3.24 13.47
CA VAL A 101 0.86 -2.99 12.04
C VAL A 101 2.17 -2.24 11.88
N LYS A 102 3.10 -2.77 11.08
CA LYS A 102 4.45 -2.21 10.95
C LYS A 102 4.90 -1.94 9.53
N ILE A 103 4.17 -2.41 8.53
CA ILE A 103 4.59 -2.35 7.13
C ILE A 103 3.49 -1.72 6.29
N LEU A 104 3.86 -0.78 5.44
CA LEU A 104 3.06 -0.33 4.31
C LEU A 104 3.56 -1.06 3.05
N LEU A 105 2.67 -1.75 2.34
CA LEU A 105 2.95 -2.29 1.02
C LEU A 105 2.41 -1.32 -0.02
N TRP A 106 3.28 -0.72 -0.83
CA TRP A 106 2.87 0.26 -1.84
C TRP A 106 1.93 -0.40 -2.87
N SER A 107 0.80 0.26 -3.15
CA SER A 107 -0.17 -0.13 -4.18
C SER A 107 0.17 0.46 -5.54
N GLY A 108 -0.48 -0.05 -6.58
CA GLY A 108 -0.46 0.56 -7.91
C GLY A 108 0.91 0.50 -8.58
N ASP A 109 1.34 1.65 -9.10
CA ASP A 109 2.66 1.84 -9.72
C ASP A 109 3.83 1.68 -8.75
N THR A 110 3.56 1.57 -7.43
CA THR A 110 4.57 1.44 -6.37
C THR A 110 5.61 2.57 -6.41
N ALA A 111 5.23 3.75 -6.89
CA ALA A 111 6.11 4.88 -7.08
C ALA A 111 5.73 6.07 -6.16
N PRO A 112 5.79 5.90 -4.83
CA PRO A 112 5.44 6.97 -3.89
C PRO A 112 6.33 8.19 -4.05
N GLY A 113 5.74 9.39 -3.99
CA GLY A 113 6.50 10.64 -3.87
C GLY A 113 7.26 10.75 -2.54
N ALA A 114 8.14 11.75 -2.44
CA ALA A 114 8.92 11.98 -1.22
C ALA A 114 8.04 12.26 0.01
N ASP A 115 6.91 12.94 -0.17
CA ASP A 115 5.97 13.25 0.92
C ASP A 115 5.30 11.99 1.47
N ALA A 116 4.90 11.06 0.60
CA ALA A 116 4.33 9.77 1.00
C ALA A 116 5.35 8.94 1.80
N LEU A 117 6.60 8.89 1.35
CA LEU A 117 7.69 8.24 2.08
C LEU A 117 7.93 8.90 3.44
N ALA A 118 7.97 10.23 3.51
CA ALA A 118 8.15 10.97 4.75
C ALA A 118 7.01 10.75 5.75
N ILE A 119 5.75 10.67 5.29
CA ILE A 119 4.59 10.32 6.15
C ILE A 119 4.74 8.90 6.70
N THR A 120 5.15 7.96 5.85
CA THR A 120 5.36 6.56 6.23
C THR A 120 6.46 6.42 7.29
N GLU A 121 7.61 7.07 7.09
CA GLU A 121 8.71 7.08 8.05
C GLU A 121 8.30 7.74 9.39
N LYS A 122 7.66 8.91 9.34
CA LYS A 122 7.21 9.64 10.54
C LYS A 122 6.17 8.87 11.36
N SER A 123 5.39 8.00 10.72
CA SER A 123 4.44 7.12 11.40
C SER A 123 5.08 5.83 11.95
N GLY A 124 6.39 5.64 11.76
CA GLY A 124 7.13 4.47 12.24
C GLY A 124 6.87 3.21 11.41
N LEU A 125 6.27 3.35 10.22
CA LEU A 125 6.03 2.25 9.30
C LEU A 125 7.28 1.97 8.46
N LEU A 126 7.62 0.70 8.32
CA LEU A 126 8.47 0.22 7.24
C LEU A 126 7.67 0.25 5.94
N ASN A 127 8.36 0.32 4.80
CA ASN A 127 7.70 0.34 3.51
C ASN A 127 8.37 -0.64 2.54
N MET A 128 7.58 -1.24 1.65
CA MET A 128 8.05 -2.23 0.68
C MET A 128 7.19 -2.20 -0.59
N ASN A 129 7.74 -2.74 -1.68
CA ASN A 129 7.20 -2.94 -3.03
C ASN A 129 7.78 -1.98 -4.06
N GLY A 130 7.70 -2.41 -5.31
CA GLY A 130 8.30 -1.78 -6.49
C GLY A 130 9.66 -2.38 -6.83
N GLY A 131 10.32 -1.76 -7.81
CA GLY A 131 11.64 -2.20 -8.27
C GLY A 131 11.61 -3.47 -9.11
N ASP A 132 10.58 -3.63 -9.95
CA ASP A 132 10.37 -4.82 -10.78
C ASP A 132 11.66 -5.33 -11.44
N THR A 133 11.93 -6.62 -11.24
CA THR A 133 12.97 -7.36 -11.96
C THR A 133 12.33 -8.06 -13.15
N SER A 134 12.80 -7.73 -14.36
CA SER A 134 12.27 -8.25 -15.64
C SER A 134 13.27 -9.10 -16.42
N ILE A 135 14.41 -9.44 -15.80
CA ILE A 135 15.42 -10.29 -16.43
C ILE A 135 14.83 -11.66 -16.80
N THR A 136 15.08 -12.12 -18.02
CA THR A 136 14.64 -13.43 -18.52
C THR A 136 15.74 -14.06 -19.36
N ARG A 137 15.59 -15.35 -19.74
CA ARG A 137 16.55 -15.99 -20.67
C ARG A 137 16.60 -15.29 -22.03
N SER A 138 15.49 -14.71 -22.48
CA SER A 138 15.39 -13.94 -23.73
C SER A 138 15.84 -12.47 -23.58
N ASN A 139 15.92 -11.94 -22.36
CA ASN A 139 16.48 -10.64 -22.03
C ASN A 139 17.52 -10.78 -20.89
N PRO A 140 18.69 -11.40 -21.15
CA PRO A 140 19.67 -11.75 -20.11
C PRO A 140 20.57 -10.57 -19.76
N SER A 141 19.99 -9.38 -19.54
CA SER A 141 20.73 -8.17 -19.17
C SER A 141 20.60 -7.89 -17.68
N LEU A 142 21.73 -7.58 -17.01
CA LEU A 142 21.71 -7.08 -15.63
C LEU A 142 20.98 -5.75 -15.48
N THR A 143 20.82 -4.97 -16.56
CA THR A 143 20.01 -3.74 -16.54
C THR A 143 18.51 -4.00 -16.37
N ALA A 144 18.08 -5.26 -16.48
CA ALA A 144 16.70 -5.70 -16.24
C ALA A 144 16.50 -6.23 -14.81
N VAL A 145 17.53 -6.18 -13.96
CA VAL A 145 17.44 -6.48 -12.53
C VAL A 145 17.12 -5.19 -11.79
N GLY A 146 16.06 -5.21 -11.00
CA GLY A 146 15.66 -4.09 -10.16
C GLY A 146 16.72 -3.76 -9.11
N ALA A 147 16.78 -2.49 -8.71
CA ALA A 147 17.59 -2.10 -7.56
C ALA A 147 17.02 -2.72 -6.27
N LEU A 148 17.78 -2.64 -5.16
CA LEU A 148 17.25 -3.02 -3.84
C LEU A 148 16.29 -1.97 -3.26
N GLY A 149 16.30 -0.76 -3.82
CA GLY A 149 15.50 0.36 -3.36
C GLY A 149 15.94 1.67 -3.99
N ILE A 150 15.25 2.74 -3.62
CA ILE A 150 15.57 4.12 -4.02
C ILE A 150 15.43 5.04 -2.81
N GLU A 151 16.36 5.98 -2.66
CA GLU A 151 16.26 7.02 -1.63
C GLU A 151 15.66 8.29 -2.22
N LYS A 152 14.65 8.86 -1.55
CA LYS A 152 14.04 10.14 -1.91
C LYS A 152 14.06 11.05 -0.68
N ASN A 153 14.75 12.18 -0.78
CA ASN A 153 14.90 13.15 0.31
C ASN A 153 15.35 12.54 1.66
N GLY A 154 16.28 11.58 1.63
CA GLY A 154 16.80 10.94 2.84
C GLY A 154 16.00 9.73 3.34
N VAL A 155 14.87 9.40 2.71
CA VAL A 155 14.02 8.27 3.09
C VAL A 155 14.12 7.15 2.06
N LEU A 156 14.41 5.93 2.52
CA LEU A 156 14.55 4.75 1.67
C LEU A 156 13.18 4.12 1.37
N GLN A 157 12.89 3.94 0.09
CA GLN A 157 11.91 2.96 -0.39
C GLN A 157 12.60 1.62 -0.62
N VAL A 158 12.10 0.56 0.02
CA VAL A 158 12.65 -0.80 -0.17
C VAL A 158 11.88 -1.51 -1.28
N TYR A 159 12.60 -2.04 -2.26
CA TYR A 159 12.00 -2.82 -3.34
C TYR A 159 11.85 -4.29 -2.96
N ALA A 160 10.80 -4.92 -3.50
CA ALA A 160 10.58 -6.35 -3.31
C ALA A 160 11.30 -7.11 -4.44
N PRO A 161 12.09 -8.15 -4.13
CA PRO A 161 12.83 -8.93 -5.11
C PRO A 161 11.95 -9.82 -5.99
#